data_AF-W4QTL6-F1
#
_entry.id   AF-W4QTL6-F1
#
_cell.length_a   1.000
_cell.length_b   1.000
_cell.length_c   1.000
_cell.angle_alpha   90.00
_cell.angle_beta   90.00
_cell.angle_gamma   90.00
#
_symmetry.space_group_name_H-M   'P 1'
#
loop_
_entity.id
_entity.type
_entity.pdbx_description
1 polymer ?
#
loop_
_entity_poly.entity_id
_entity_poly.type
_entity_poly.pdbx_seq_one_letter_code
_entity_poly.pdbx_strand_id
1 'polypeptide(L)'
;MRKLIQKRLKNQKGLTLIELLVVIVILGIIAAVTIPMIMGNTERANAATNETNMKIINDALSRYETLNEGKLPSGADKTLVKILEESGVDEGGPYLDEIPGVEGCESDFAFDTSEGGNANRVIIPNGCPGGEPLPVVEG
;
A
#
# COMPACT_ATOMS: atom_id res chain seq x y z
N MET A 1 51.12 46.18 5.37
CA MET A 1 50.34 44.92 5.31
C MET A 1 50.26 44.27 3.91
N ARG A 2 50.69 44.90 2.80
CA ARG A 2 50.61 44.31 1.44
C ARG A 2 51.59 43.14 1.16
N LYS A 3 52.68 43.00 1.92
CA LYS A 3 53.72 41.97 1.69
C LYS A 3 53.32 40.55 2.12
N LEU A 4 52.28 40.39 2.95
CA LEU A 4 51.83 39.07 3.42
C LEU A 4 50.90 38.36 2.42
N ILE A 5 50.13 39.11 1.64
CA ILE A 5 49.21 38.57 0.61
C ILE A 5 49.98 38.07 -0.61
N GLN A 6 51.04 38.78 -1.03
CA GLN A 6 51.87 38.40 -2.18
C GLN A 6 52.64 37.08 -2.00
N LYS A 7 52.90 36.64 -0.76
CA LYS A 7 53.62 35.38 -0.48
C LYS A 7 52.70 34.15 -0.60
N ARG A 8 51.38 34.32 -0.48
CA ARG A 8 50.39 33.23 -0.58
C ARG A 8 50.02 32.88 -2.04
N LEU A 9 50.18 33.82 -2.97
CA LEU A 9 49.82 33.65 -4.39
C LEU A 9 50.89 32.90 -5.20
N LYS A 10 52.13 32.81 -4.72
CA LYS A 10 53.24 32.13 -5.41
C LYS A 10 53.28 30.61 -5.22
N ASN A 11 52.36 30.04 -4.44
CA ASN A 11 52.32 28.61 -4.15
C ASN A 11 51.02 27.94 -4.59
N GLN A 12 50.30 28.55 -5.53
CA GLN A 12 49.12 27.95 -6.14
C GLN A 12 49.58 26.97 -7.22
N LYS A 13 49.72 25.70 -6.85
CA LYS A 13 49.84 24.61 -7.82
C LYS A 13 48.49 24.48 -8.52
N GLY A 14 48.44 24.79 -9.81
CA GLY A 14 47.22 24.68 -10.60
C GLY A 14 46.80 23.22 -10.80
N LEU A 15 45.49 22.97 -10.85
CA LEU A 15 44.91 21.67 -11.22
C LEU A 15 45.30 21.33 -12.66
N THR A 16 45.59 20.05 -12.91
CA THR A 16 45.90 19.59 -14.27
C THR A 16 44.62 19.32 -15.06
N LEU A 17 44.64 19.48 -16.38
CA LEU A 17 43.49 19.15 -17.22
C LEU A 17 43.08 17.68 -17.11
N ILE A 18 44.06 16.79 -16.93
CA ILE A 18 43.82 15.35 -16.80
C ILE A 18 43.11 14.99 -15.49
N GLU A 19 43.40 15.73 -14.43
CA GLU A 19 42.76 15.55 -13.12
C GLU A 19 41.28 15.92 -13.17
N LEU A 20 40.92 16.98 -13.90
CA LEU A 20 39.52 17.31 -14.15
C LEU A 20 38.84 16.29 -15.09
N LEU A 21 39.56 15.80 -16.11
CA LEU A 21 39.06 14.81 -17.07
C LEU A 21 38.68 13.49 -16.39
N VAL A 22 39.54 12.97 -15.51
CA VAL A 22 39.25 11.72 -14.79
C VAL A 22 38.03 11.87 -13.88
N VAL A 23 37.88 13.03 -13.22
CA VAL A 23 36.74 13.30 -12.34
C VAL A 23 35.43 13.30 -13.11
N ILE A 24 35.34 13.98 -14.26
CA ILE A 24 34.09 13.99 -15.04
C ILE A 24 33.76 12.62 -15.64
N VAL A 25 34.78 11.81 -15.96
CA VAL A 25 34.60 10.42 -16.41
C VAL A 25 33.99 9.57 -15.31
N ILE A 26 34.52 9.65 -14.08
CA ILE A 26 33.98 8.92 -12.92
C ILE A 26 32.56 9.39 -12.61
N LEU A 27 32.31 10.71 -12.63
CA LEU A 27 30.96 11.26 -12.43
C LEU A 27 29.97 10.79 -13.51
N GLY A 28 30.40 10.68 -14.77
CA GLY A 28 29.58 10.15 -15.85
C GLY A 28 29.22 8.66 -15.66
N ILE A 29 30.17 7.85 -15.21
CA ILE A 29 29.95 6.43 -14.92
C ILE A 29 28.97 6.27 -13.74
N ILE A 30 29.17 7.01 -12.65
CA ILE A 30 28.29 6.95 -11.48
C ILE A 30 26.88 7.37 -11.88
N ALA A 31 26.73 8.51 -12.56
CA ALA A 31 25.44 9.03 -12.99
C ALA A 31 24.66 8.06 -13.91
N ALA A 32 25.36 7.28 -14.73
CA ALA A 32 24.75 6.28 -15.60
C ALA A 32 24.19 5.06 -14.84
N VAL A 33 24.75 4.71 -13.68
CA VAL A 33 24.43 3.46 -12.96
C VAL A 33 23.49 3.68 -11.77
N THR A 34 23.43 4.89 -11.19
CA THR A 34 22.68 5.15 -9.95
C THR A 34 21.14 5.06 -10.03
N ILE A 35 20.54 4.62 -11.13
CA ILE A 35 19.09 4.78 -11.34
C ILE A 35 18.19 3.72 -10.70
N PRO A 36 18.24 2.39 -10.95
CA PRO A 36 17.04 1.61 -10.68
C PRO A 36 17.15 0.80 -9.39
N MET A 37 16.12 0.87 -8.55
CA MET A 37 15.30 -0.31 -8.19
C MET A 37 14.35 0.00 -7.01
N ILE A 38 13.24 0.72 -7.27
CA ILE A 38 12.16 0.86 -6.26
C ILE A 38 10.79 0.41 -6.82
N MET A 39 10.68 0.12 -8.11
CA MET A 39 9.37 -0.02 -8.76
C MET A 39 8.59 -1.30 -8.42
N GLY A 40 9.21 -2.34 -7.84
CA GLY A 40 8.52 -3.60 -7.53
C GLY A 40 8.34 -3.92 -6.04
N ASN A 41 8.96 -3.15 -5.15
CA ASN A 41 8.87 -3.41 -3.72
C ASN A 41 7.57 -2.84 -3.13
N THR A 42 7.09 -1.72 -3.68
CA THR A 42 5.85 -1.06 -3.27
C THR A 42 4.63 -1.90 -3.61
N GLU A 43 4.56 -2.47 -4.81
CA GLU A 43 3.42 -3.30 -5.23
C GLU A 43 3.27 -4.56 -4.36
N ARG A 44 4.38 -5.23 -4.03
CA ARG A 44 4.39 -6.38 -3.11
C ARG A 44 4.00 -5.99 -1.68
N ALA A 45 4.48 -4.83 -1.21
CA ALA A 45 4.10 -4.31 0.09
C ALA A 45 2.58 -4.01 0.14
N ASN A 46 2.05 -3.35 -0.89
CA ASN A 46 0.62 -3.04 -0.99
C ASN A 46 -0.23 -4.32 -1.02
N ALA A 47 0.16 -5.32 -1.80
CA ALA A 47 -0.54 -6.60 -1.85
C ALA A 47 -0.56 -7.32 -0.48
N ALA A 48 0.57 -7.32 0.24
CA ALA A 48 0.64 -7.92 1.58
C ALA A 48 -0.20 -7.14 2.62
N THR A 49 -0.24 -5.82 2.54
CA THR A 49 -1.12 -4.98 3.36
C THR A 49 -2.59 -5.28 3.05
N ASN A 50 -2.97 -5.35 1.77
CA ASN A 50 -4.33 -5.66 1.35
C ASN A 50 -4.79 -7.04 1.83
N GLU A 51 -3.91 -8.05 1.77
CA GLU A 51 -4.21 -9.38 2.31
C GLU A 51 -4.44 -9.35 3.83
N THR A 52 -3.67 -8.54 4.56
CA THR A 52 -3.81 -8.37 6.01
C THR A 52 -5.11 -7.64 6.35
N ASN A 53 -5.42 -6.55 5.64
CA ASN A 53 -6.65 -5.78 5.80
C ASN A 53 -7.88 -6.63 5.49
N MET A 54 -7.82 -7.47 4.45
CA MET A 54 -8.87 -8.43 4.13
C MET A 54 -9.12 -9.42 5.28
N LYS A 55 -8.05 -9.94 5.92
CA LYS A 55 -8.17 -10.84 7.09
C LYS A 55 -8.84 -10.14 8.26
N ILE A 56 -8.51 -8.88 8.54
CA ILE A 56 -9.14 -8.08 9.59
C ILE A 56 -10.66 -7.97 9.35
N ILE A 57 -11.07 -7.69 8.11
CA ILE A 57 -12.50 -7.58 7.78
C ILE A 57 -13.20 -8.96 7.87
N ASN A 58 -12.55 -10.04 7.41
CA ASN A 58 -13.10 -11.41 7.53
C ASN A 58 -13.23 -11.87 8.99
N ASP A 59 -12.29 -11.50 9.86
CA ASP A 59 -12.37 -11.77 11.30
C ASP A 59 -13.56 -11.03 11.94
N ALA A 60 -13.80 -9.77 11.53
CA ALA A 60 -14.95 -9.00 11.98
C ALA A 60 -16.27 -9.64 11.52
N LEU A 61 -16.35 -10.08 10.26
CA LEU A 61 -17.50 -10.83 9.72
C LEU A 61 -17.76 -12.13 10.50
N SER A 62 -16.72 -12.89 10.80
CA SER A 62 -16.83 -14.16 11.53
C SER A 62 -17.34 -13.95 12.97
N ARG A 63 -16.90 -12.86 13.62
CA ARG A 63 -17.39 -12.47 14.96
C ARG A 63 -18.86 -12.08 14.91
N TYR A 64 -19.26 -11.29 13.92
CA TYR A 64 -20.67 -10.94 13.70
C TYR A 64 -21.53 -12.20 13.51
N GLU A 65 -21.11 -13.12 12.63
CA GLU A 65 -21.83 -14.37 12.38
C GLU A 65 -22.01 -15.20 13.65
N THR A 66 -20.95 -15.31 14.46
CA THR A 66 -20.97 -16.09 15.71
C THR A 66 -21.97 -15.54 16.73
N LEU A 67 -22.11 -14.21 16.81
CA LEU A 67 -23.00 -13.56 17.78
C LEU A 67 -24.43 -13.41 17.27
N ASN A 68 -24.66 -13.53 15.97
CA ASN A 68 -25.97 -13.37 15.33
C ASN A 68 -26.55 -14.69 14.82
N GLU A 69 -26.34 -15.79 15.54
CA GLU A 69 -26.93 -17.11 15.24
C GLU A 69 -26.59 -17.66 13.84
N GLY A 70 -25.38 -17.38 13.33
CA GLY A 70 -24.97 -17.83 11.99
C GLY A 70 -25.55 -16.99 10.84
N LYS A 71 -26.13 -15.82 11.15
CA LYS A 71 -26.67 -14.91 10.13
C LYS A 71 -25.59 -13.92 9.70
N LEU A 72 -25.36 -13.84 8.40
CA LEU A 72 -24.54 -12.79 7.79
C LEU A 72 -25.41 -11.58 7.42
N PRO A 73 -24.83 -10.37 7.39
CA PRO A 73 -25.55 -9.19 6.91
C PRO A 73 -25.89 -9.33 5.42
N SER A 74 -27.13 -8.96 5.06
CA SER A 74 -27.61 -8.98 3.68
C SER A 74 -27.24 -7.68 2.95
N GLY A 75 -26.52 -7.78 1.84
CA GLY A 75 -26.11 -6.70 0.93
C GLY A 75 -24.71 -6.17 1.24
N ALA A 76 -23.85 -6.04 0.21
CA ALA A 76 -22.46 -5.55 0.34
C ALA A 76 -22.39 -4.16 1.03
N ASP A 77 -23.22 -3.21 0.59
CA ASP A 77 -23.28 -1.86 1.16
C ASP A 77 -23.76 -1.83 2.62
N LYS A 78 -24.65 -2.76 2.99
CA LYS A 78 -25.18 -2.88 4.37
C LYS A 78 -24.25 -3.66 5.30
N THR A 79 -23.34 -4.46 4.74
CA THR A 79 -22.37 -5.27 5.49
C THR A 79 -21.29 -4.39 6.09
N LEU A 80 -20.73 -3.48 5.29
CA LEU A 80 -19.78 -2.48 5.76
C LEU A 80 -20.40 -1.57 6.82
N VAL A 81 -21.64 -1.13 6.58
CA VAL A 81 -22.39 -0.29 7.52
C VAL A 81 -22.70 -1.05 8.82
N LYS A 82 -23.13 -2.31 8.80
CA LYS A 82 -23.45 -3.08 10.03
C LYS A 82 -22.23 -3.54 10.84
N ILE A 83 -21.09 -3.78 10.21
CA ILE A 83 -19.84 -4.12 10.92
C ILE A 83 -19.27 -2.89 11.65
N LEU A 84 -19.46 -1.71 11.04
CA LEU A 84 -19.02 -0.42 11.57
C LEU A 84 -20.01 0.28 12.49
N GLU A 85 -21.31 0.07 12.30
CA GLU A 85 -22.30 0.72 13.13
C GLU A 85 -22.26 0.10 14.52
N GLU A 86 -21.99 0.96 15.50
CA GLU A 86 -22.29 0.79 16.92
C GLU A 86 -23.82 0.66 17.08
N SER A 87 -24.40 -0.43 16.57
CA SER A 87 -25.83 -0.70 16.65
C SER A 87 -26.11 -1.32 18.01
N GLY A 88 -26.89 -0.59 18.80
CA GLY A 88 -26.95 -0.73 20.25
C GLY A 88 -27.28 -2.13 20.77
N VAL A 89 -26.65 -2.43 21.92
CA VAL A 89 -26.92 -3.37 23.03
C VAL A 89 -27.35 -4.82 22.71
N ASP A 90 -28.04 -5.10 21.60
CA ASP A 90 -28.64 -6.39 21.27
C ASP A 90 -27.87 -7.19 20.18
N GLU A 91 -27.09 -6.54 19.29
CA GLU A 91 -26.30 -7.21 18.22
C GLU A 91 -24.78 -7.27 18.49
N GLY A 92 -24.30 -6.79 19.66
CA GLY A 92 -22.93 -7.01 20.18
C GLY A 92 -21.78 -6.27 19.48
N GLY A 93 -22.06 -5.31 18.59
CA GLY A 93 -21.04 -4.51 17.88
C GLY A 93 -20.44 -3.35 18.71
N PRO A 94 -19.47 -2.61 18.16
CA PRO A 94 -18.91 -2.73 16.81
C PRO A 94 -17.87 -3.86 16.68
N TYR A 95 -17.72 -4.39 15.48
CA TYR A 95 -16.80 -5.51 15.19
C TYR A 95 -15.49 -5.04 14.54
N LEU A 96 -15.43 -3.75 14.18
CA LEU A 96 -14.30 -3.08 13.58
C LEU A 96 -14.32 -1.58 13.95
N ASP A 97 -13.17 -1.01 14.28
CA ASP A 97 -13.07 0.41 14.64
C ASP A 97 -13.08 1.34 13.40
N GLU A 98 -12.46 0.90 12.30
CA GLU A 98 -12.36 1.63 11.04
C GLU A 98 -12.22 0.63 9.87
N ILE A 99 -12.86 0.88 8.73
CA ILE A 99 -12.64 0.05 7.53
C ILE A 99 -11.23 0.35 7.01
N PRO A 100 -10.33 -0.64 6.95
CA PRO A 100 -9.06 -0.44 6.28
C PRO A 100 -9.28 -0.28 4.77
N GLY A 101 -8.61 0.71 4.17
CA GLY A 101 -8.62 0.91 2.73
C GLY A 101 -7.80 -0.13 1.96
N VAL A 102 -7.90 -0.07 0.63
CA VAL A 102 -7.08 -0.88 -0.29
C VAL A 102 -5.88 -0.06 -0.76
N GLU A 103 -4.69 -0.50 -0.40
CA GLU A 103 -3.43 0.16 -0.76
C GLU A 103 -3.13 0.01 -2.25
N GLY A 104 -2.74 1.12 -2.88
CA GLY A 104 -2.43 1.17 -4.31
C GLY A 104 -3.66 1.07 -5.21
N CYS A 105 -4.85 1.41 -4.71
CA CYS A 105 -6.09 1.40 -5.46
C CYS A 105 -6.97 2.62 -5.12
N GLU A 106 -7.79 3.07 -6.06
CA GLU A 106 -8.79 4.12 -5.81
C GLU A 106 -10.11 3.56 -5.26
N SER A 107 -10.30 2.24 -5.28
CA SER A 107 -11.51 1.57 -4.82
C SER A 107 -11.30 0.86 -3.48
N ASP A 108 -12.35 0.86 -2.65
CA ASP A 108 -12.41 0.09 -1.40
C ASP A 108 -12.57 -1.42 -1.64
N PHE A 109 -12.49 -2.21 -0.57
CA PHE A 109 -12.78 -3.65 -0.62
C PHE A 109 -14.19 -3.91 -1.16
N ALA A 110 -14.30 -4.92 -2.01
CA ALA A 110 -15.59 -5.41 -2.49
C ALA A 110 -16.02 -6.65 -1.69
N PHE A 111 -17.30 -7.01 -1.79
CA PHE A 111 -17.86 -8.18 -1.12
C PHE A 111 -18.52 -9.07 -2.16
N ASP A 112 -18.18 -10.35 -2.12
CA ASP A 112 -18.84 -11.38 -2.90
C ASP A 112 -20.13 -11.77 -2.17
N THR A 113 -21.27 -11.54 -2.82
CA THR A 113 -22.59 -11.89 -2.29
C THR A 113 -23.07 -13.20 -2.89
N SER A 114 -23.43 -14.18 -2.07
CA SER A 114 -24.01 -15.44 -2.58
C SER A 114 -25.42 -15.24 -3.14
N GLU A 115 -25.93 -16.23 -3.89
CA GLU A 115 -27.36 -16.30 -4.22
C GLU A 115 -28.16 -16.27 -2.90
N GLY A 116 -28.90 -15.18 -2.67
CA GLY A 116 -29.53 -14.84 -1.38
C GLY A 116 -29.11 -13.48 -0.81
N GLY A 117 -28.06 -12.85 -1.36
CA GLY A 117 -27.66 -11.48 -1.04
C GLY A 117 -26.79 -11.32 0.21
N ASN A 118 -26.31 -12.40 0.82
CA ASN A 118 -25.44 -12.33 2.00
C ASN A 118 -23.98 -12.11 1.57
N ALA A 119 -23.28 -11.15 2.19
CA ALA A 119 -21.87 -10.93 1.95
C ALA A 119 -21.05 -12.02 2.64
N ASN A 120 -20.53 -12.98 1.88
CA ASN A 120 -19.88 -14.17 2.41
C ASN A 120 -18.35 -14.09 2.39
N ARG A 121 -17.79 -13.19 1.56
CA ARG A 121 -16.34 -13.08 1.39
C ARG A 121 -15.92 -11.67 0.97
N VAL A 122 -14.92 -11.13 1.65
CA VAL A 122 -14.22 -9.90 1.23
C VAL A 122 -13.30 -10.23 0.07
N ILE A 123 -13.28 -9.37 -0.94
CA ILE A 123 -12.46 -9.50 -2.14
C ILE A 123 -11.69 -8.21 -2.41
N ILE A 124 -10.46 -8.36 -2.89
CA ILE A 124 -9.67 -7.25 -3.41
C ILE A 124 -10.14 -6.99 -4.85
N PRO A 125 -10.57 -5.76 -5.20
CA PRO A 125 -11.06 -5.47 -6.54
C PRO A 125 -10.03 -5.74 -7.64
N ASN A 126 -10.53 -6.09 -8.82
CA ASN A 126 -9.71 -6.26 -10.01
C ASN A 126 -8.93 -4.98 -10.33
N GLY A 127 -7.63 -5.10 -10.54
CA GLY A 127 -6.75 -3.96 -10.82
C GLY A 127 -6.07 -3.36 -9.58
N CYS A 128 -6.40 -3.81 -8.38
CA CYS A 128 -5.67 -3.47 -7.16
C CYS A 128 -4.51 -4.47 -6.90
N PRO A 129 -3.42 -4.07 -6.21
CA PRO A 129 -2.34 -4.98 -5.82
C PRO A 129 -2.86 -6.17 -5.00
N GLY A 130 -2.63 -7.38 -5.50
CA GLY A 130 -3.13 -8.61 -4.87
C GLY A 130 -4.59 -8.98 -5.23
N GLY A 131 -5.24 -8.24 -6.14
CA GLY A 131 -6.56 -8.59 -6.66
C GLY A 131 -6.53 -9.81 -7.58
N GLU A 132 -7.40 -10.79 -7.30
CA GLU A 132 -7.65 -11.93 -8.19
C GLU A 132 -8.95 -11.71 -8.98
N PRO A 133 -9.05 -12.23 -10.22
CA PRO A 133 -10.30 -12.25 -10.97
C PRO A 133 -11.41 -12.89 -10.14
N LEU A 134 -12.58 -12.23 -10.09
CA LEU A 134 -13.79 -12.79 -9.47
C LEU A 134 -14.02 -14.21 -10.03
N PRO A 135 -14.28 -15.22 -9.18
CA PRO A 135 -14.73 -16.50 -9.70
C PRO A 135 -16.02 -16.24 -10.48
N VAL A 136 -16.00 -16.64 -11.75
CA VAL A 136 -17.20 -16.57 -12.59
C VAL A 136 -18.22 -17.49 -11.91
N VAL A 137 -19.30 -16.90 -11.39
CA VAL A 137 -20.44 -17.66 -10.91
C VAL A 137 -21.08 -18.25 -12.16
N GLU A 138 -20.67 -19.46 -12.55
CA GLU A 138 -21.37 -20.22 -13.57
C GLU A 138 -22.71 -20.65 -12.96
N GLY A 139 -23.76 -19.89 -13.31
CA GLY A 139 -25.14 -20.27 -13.07
C GLY A 139 -25.62 -21.36 -14.01
#